data_AF-A0A498EG73-F1
#
_entry.id   AF-A0A498EG73-F1
#
_cell.length_a   1.000
_cell.length_b   1.000
_cell.length_c   1.000
_cell.angle_alpha   90.00
_cell.angle_beta   90.00
_cell.angle_gamma   90.00
#
_symmetry.space_group_name_H-M   'P 1'
#
loop_
_entity.id
_entity.type
_entity.pdbx_description
1 polymer ?
#
loop_
_entity_poly.entity_id
_entity_poly.type
_entity_poly.pdbx_seq_one_letter_code
_entity_poly.pdbx_strand_id
1 'polypeptide(L)'
;SLSALEGVLNGERLARGDCDVPYPCGAFGWLSYDVARELEAFPPAAPDGPGAVDDRGLPRLQAALFDRIAAWECPVDENDEPVTLRVTACPRVPAGLDDPHADRDGLDALFDEGRARAGNLIDRIEGGDPASGPAPDPTAESATF
;
A
#
# COMPACT_ATOMS: atom_id res chain seq x y z
N SER A 1 15.76 10.38 -4.84
CA SER A 1 14.54 9.74 -4.30
C SER A 1 14.39 8.32 -4.81
N LEU A 2 14.66 8.07 -6.09
CA LEU A 2 14.53 6.72 -6.68
C LEU A 2 15.49 5.70 -6.06
N SER A 3 16.76 6.07 -5.83
CA SER A 3 17.75 5.19 -5.18
C SER A 3 17.37 4.76 -3.76
N ALA A 4 16.67 5.61 -3.02
CA ALA A 4 16.17 5.28 -1.69
C ALA A 4 15.03 4.26 -1.75
N LEU A 5 14.08 4.44 -2.68
CA LEU A 5 13.01 3.46 -2.93
C LEU A 5 13.62 2.12 -3.40
N GLU A 6 14.57 2.15 -4.31
CA GLU A 6 15.28 0.96 -4.77
C GLU A 6 15.99 0.24 -3.62
N GLY A 7 16.66 0.97 -2.72
CA GLY A 7 17.29 0.40 -1.54
C GLY A 7 16.30 -0.31 -0.61
N VAL A 8 15.11 0.27 -0.42
CA VAL A 8 14.03 -0.36 0.35
C VAL A 8 13.54 -1.64 -0.35
N LEU A 9 13.25 -1.57 -1.65
CA LEU A 9 12.71 -2.71 -2.40
C LEU A 9 13.73 -3.87 -2.51
N ASN A 10 15.01 -3.56 -2.68
CA ASN A 10 16.07 -4.56 -2.74
C ASN A 10 16.33 -5.24 -1.38
N GLY A 11 15.95 -4.59 -0.27
CA GLY A 11 16.09 -5.14 1.08
C GLY A 11 14.98 -6.10 1.50
N GLU A 12 13.93 -6.25 0.68
CA GLU A 12 12.74 -7.02 1.04
C GLU A 12 12.47 -8.14 0.03
N ARG A 13 12.03 -9.31 0.52
CA ARG A 13 11.59 -10.44 -0.31
C ARG A 13 10.24 -10.94 0.19
N LEU A 14 9.28 -11.04 -0.72
CA LEU A 14 7.97 -11.58 -0.41
C LEU A 14 7.88 -13.06 -0.75
N ALA A 15 7.63 -13.90 0.26
CA ALA A 15 7.21 -15.30 0.07
C ALA A 15 5.69 -15.34 -0.13
N ARG A 16 5.23 -15.36 -1.39
CA ARG A 16 3.79 -15.27 -1.73
C ARG A 16 3.02 -16.58 -1.53
N GLY A 17 3.67 -17.74 -1.68
CA GLY A 17 2.99 -19.04 -1.72
C GLY A 17 1.88 -19.05 -2.77
N ASP A 18 0.74 -19.63 -2.43
CA ASP A 18 -0.45 -19.73 -3.29
C ASP A 18 -1.41 -18.54 -3.15
N CYS A 19 -0.92 -17.36 -2.74
CA CYS A 19 -1.76 -16.17 -2.60
C CYS A 19 -2.08 -15.54 -3.96
N ASP A 20 -3.36 -15.54 -4.35
CA ASP A 20 -3.80 -14.95 -5.62
C ASP A 20 -3.94 -13.41 -5.59
N VAL A 21 -3.83 -12.78 -4.42
CA VAL A 21 -3.94 -11.31 -4.32
C VAL A 21 -2.73 -10.68 -5.02
N PRO A 22 -2.92 -9.82 -6.04
CA PRO A 22 -1.80 -9.32 -6.85
C PRO A 22 -0.76 -8.53 -6.05
N TYR A 23 -1.20 -7.75 -5.06
CA TYR A 23 -0.35 -6.96 -4.16
C TYR A 23 -0.82 -7.20 -2.70
N PRO A 24 -0.37 -8.28 -2.04
CA PRO A 24 -0.85 -8.64 -0.69
C PRO A 24 -0.25 -7.76 0.42
N CYS A 25 0.81 -7.02 0.10
CA CYS A 25 1.52 -6.07 0.94
C CYS A 25 2.59 -5.38 0.08
N GLY A 26 3.28 -4.40 0.63
CA GLY A 26 4.43 -3.75 0.00
C GLY A 26 4.28 -2.24 -0.09
N ALA A 27 5.00 -1.62 -1.03
CA ALA A 27 5.03 -0.18 -1.21
C ALA A 27 3.88 0.30 -2.10
N PHE A 28 3.09 1.25 -1.60
CA PHE A 28 2.03 1.93 -2.33
C PHE A 28 2.27 3.42 -2.30
N GLY A 29 2.10 4.08 -3.44
CA GLY A 29 2.43 5.48 -3.56
C GLY A 29 2.40 5.96 -4.99
N TRP A 30 3.07 7.07 -5.23
CA TRP A 30 3.12 7.73 -6.53
C TRP A 30 4.51 8.30 -6.81
N LEU A 31 4.78 8.41 -8.09
CA LEU A 31 5.92 9.10 -8.65
C LEU A 31 5.40 10.33 -9.38
N SER A 32 5.87 11.51 -8.99
CA SER A 32 5.58 12.74 -9.73
C SER A 32 6.21 12.67 -11.11
N TYR A 33 5.69 13.45 -12.06
CA TYR A 33 6.39 13.65 -13.33
C TYR A 33 7.82 14.19 -13.14
N ASP A 34 8.03 15.09 -12.17
CA ASP A 34 9.34 15.68 -11.87
C ASP A 34 10.37 14.69 -11.32
N VAL A 35 9.98 13.45 -11.00
CA VAL A 35 10.96 12.38 -10.71
C VAL A 35 11.87 12.12 -11.92
N ALA A 36 11.39 12.38 -13.14
CA ALA A 36 12.16 12.22 -14.37
C ALA A 36 13.41 13.10 -14.40
N ARG A 37 13.43 14.22 -13.66
CA ARG A 37 14.63 15.09 -13.52
C ARG A 37 15.77 14.42 -12.76
N GLU A 38 15.53 13.29 -12.08
CA GLU A 38 16.59 12.45 -11.51
C GLU A 38 17.23 11.52 -12.57
N LEU A 39 16.55 11.29 -13.70
CA LEU A 39 16.97 10.37 -14.76
C LEU A 39 17.50 11.10 -16.00
N GLU A 40 16.93 12.26 -16.31
CA GLU A 40 17.20 13.02 -17.54
C GLU A 40 17.46 14.50 -17.25
N ALA A 41 18.19 15.15 -18.13
CA ALA A 41 18.40 16.59 -18.07
C ALA A 41 17.19 17.34 -18.66
N PHE A 42 16.67 18.32 -17.91
CA PHE A 42 15.58 19.20 -18.35
C PHE A 42 16.06 20.66 -18.38
N PRO A 43 15.44 21.53 -19.19
CA PRO A 43 15.69 22.96 -19.12
C PRO A 43 15.45 23.50 -17.70
N PRO A 44 16.26 24.47 -17.23
CA PRO A 44 16.03 25.12 -15.95
C PRO A 44 14.71 25.90 -15.97
N ALA A 45 14.07 25.98 -14.82
CA ALA A 45 12.83 26.74 -14.65
C ALA A 45 13.08 28.24 -14.77
N ALA A 46 12.03 29.02 -14.98
CA ALA A 46 12.11 30.47 -14.93
C ALA A 46 12.66 30.95 -13.56
N PRO A 47 13.48 32.02 -13.53
CA PRO A 47 13.87 32.86 -14.67
C PRO A 47 15.05 32.33 -15.50
N ASP A 48 15.69 31.25 -15.06
CA ASP A 48 16.97 30.77 -15.62
C ASP A 48 16.82 30.00 -16.95
N GLY A 49 15.59 29.63 -17.33
CA GLY A 49 15.31 29.01 -18.61
C GLY A 49 13.82 28.87 -18.95
N PRO A 50 13.52 28.18 -20.07
CA PRO A 50 12.15 28.00 -20.56
C PRO A 50 11.40 26.85 -19.85
N GLY A 51 11.99 26.23 -18.82
CA GLY A 51 11.39 25.12 -18.08
C GLY A 51 10.19 25.54 -17.25
N ALA A 52 9.27 24.60 -17.00
CA ALA A 52 8.12 24.80 -16.12
C ALA A 52 8.55 25.13 -14.68
N VAL A 53 7.81 26.02 -14.03
CA VAL A 53 8.00 26.40 -12.62
C VAL A 53 7.34 25.35 -11.72
N ASP A 54 8.00 24.98 -10.62
CA ASP A 54 7.41 24.17 -9.57
C ASP A 54 6.56 25.07 -8.65
N ASP A 55 5.30 25.28 -9.04
CA ASP A 55 4.32 26.10 -8.33
C ASP A 55 3.51 25.32 -7.29
N ARG A 56 3.59 23.99 -7.32
CA ARG A 56 2.85 23.08 -6.43
C ARG A 56 3.69 22.53 -5.28
N GLY A 57 5.02 22.53 -5.40
CA GLY A 57 5.93 22.06 -4.34
C GLY A 57 5.70 20.60 -3.96
N LEU A 58 5.21 19.78 -4.91
CA LEU A 58 4.89 18.39 -4.65
C LEU A 58 6.19 17.57 -4.48
N PRO A 59 6.23 16.60 -3.55
CA PRO A 59 7.37 15.71 -3.47
C PRO A 59 7.52 14.92 -4.77
N ARG A 60 8.75 14.63 -5.18
CA ARG A 60 8.97 13.89 -6.43
C ARG A 60 8.48 12.44 -6.37
N LEU A 61 8.42 11.89 -5.16
CA LEU A 61 8.00 10.53 -4.84
C LEU A 61 7.40 10.56 -3.44
N GLN A 62 6.28 9.88 -3.26
CA GLN A 62 5.74 9.58 -1.93
C GLN A 62 5.14 8.18 -1.94
N ALA A 63 5.59 7.34 -1.02
CA ALA A 63 5.10 5.98 -0.86
C ALA A 63 5.13 5.57 0.61
N ALA A 64 4.28 4.63 0.97
CA ALA A 64 4.26 3.99 2.28
C ALA A 64 4.31 2.46 2.11
N LEU A 65 4.91 1.79 3.10
CA LEU A 65 4.91 0.34 3.19
C LEU A 65 3.71 -0.12 4.00
N PHE A 66 2.89 -0.97 3.39
CA PHE A 66 1.75 -1.59 4.03
C PHE A 66 2.05 -3.08 4.20
N ASP A 67 1.99 -3.54 5.44
CA ASP A 67 2.13 -4.96 5.75
C ASP A 67 0.79 -5.71 5.69
N ARG A 68 -0.32 -4.99 5.55
CA ARG A 68 -1.68 -5.55 5.55
C ARG A 68 -2.58 -4.79 4.60
N ILE A 69 -3.36 -5.53 3.82
CA ILE A 69 -4.21 -4.98 2.78
C ILE A 69 -5.52 -5.77 2.72
N ALA A 70 -6.61 -5.05 2.50
CA ALA A 70 -7.89 -5.63 2.14
C ALA A 70 -8.12 -5.38 0.64
N ALA A 71 -8.38 -6.45 -0.12
CA ALA A 71 -8.54 -6.41 -1.57
C ALA A 71 -9.79 -7.18 -1.99
N TRP A 72 -10.46 -6.71 -3.03
CA TRP A 72 -11.62 -7.34 -3.64
C TRP A 72 -11.51 -7.23 -5.15
N GLU A 73 -12.25 -8.09 -5.85
CA GLU A 73 -12.32 -8.03 -7.31
C GLU A 73 -13.33 -6.98 -7.74
N CYS A 74 -12.95 -6.20 -8.76
CA CYS A 74 -13.82 -5.23 -9.41
C CYS A 74 -14.15 -5.70 -10.83
N PRO A 75 -15.34 -5.37 -11.37
CA PRO A 75 -16.40 -4.58 -10.73
C PRO A 75 -17.14 -5.38 -9.64
N VAL A 76 -17.76 -4.67 -8.69
CA VAL A 76 -18.72 -5.25 -7.75
C VAL A 76 -20.10 -5.29 -8.41
N ASP A 77 -20.88 -6.36 -8.20
CA ASP A 77 -22.22 -6.47 -8.79
C ASP A 77 -23.17 -5.42 -8.18
N GLU A 78 -24.02 -4.82 -9.02
CA GLU A 78 -25.06 -3.87 -8.63
C GLU A 78 -26.28 -4.58 -8.00
N ASN A 79 -26.37 -5.92 -8.11
CA ASN A 79 -27.51 -6.72 -7.62
C ASN A 79 -27.46 -7.09 -6.13
N ASP A 80 -26.72 -6.34 -5.30
CA ASP A 80 -26.53 -6.60 -3.86
C ASP A 80 -25.92 -7.99 -3.54
N GLU A 81 -25.17 -8.60 -4.48
CA GLU A 81 -24.44 -9.84 -4.18
C GLU A 81 -23.26 -9.58 -3.23
N PRO A 82 -23.01 -10.49 -2.25
CA PRO A 82 -21.91 -10.31 -1.32
C PRO A 82 -20.55 -10.33 -2.02
N VAL A 83 -19.79 -9.26 -1.85
CA VAL A 83 -18.41 -9.15 -2.36
C VAL A 83 -17.45 -9.84 -1.38
N THR A 84 -16.61 -10.74 -1.90
CA THR A 84 -15.57 -11.36 -1.09
C THR A 84 -14.39 -10.40 -0.90
N LEU A 85 -14.18 -9.97 0.35
CA LEU A 85 -13.01 -9.18 0.75
C LEU A 85 -11.88 -10.12 1.21
N ARG A 86 -10.75 -10.10 0.51
CA ARG A 86 -9.54 -10.84 0.88
C ARG A 86 -8.63 -9.94 1.71
N VAL A 87 -8.46 -10.27 2.99
CA VAL A 87 -7.52 -9.59 3.89
C VAL A 87 -6.21 -10.36 3.97
N THR A 88 -5.12 -9.66 3.69
CA THR A 88 -3.76 -10.21 3.66
C THR A 88 -2.90 -9.53 4.71
N ALA A 89 -1.99 -10.30 5.32
CA ALA A 89 -0.99 -9.82 6.27
C ALA A 89 0.35 -10.49 5.96
N CYS A 90 1.39 -9.69 5.82
CA CYS A 90 2.76 -10.12 5.54
C CYS A 90 3.66 -9.82 6.74
N PRO A 91 3.72 -10.71 7.74
CA PRO A 91 4.67 -10.56 8.84
C PRO A 91 6.10 -10.66 8.31
N ARG A 92 7.02 -9.90 8.91
CA ARG A 92 8.44 -9.99 8.58
C ARG A 92 9.03 -11.24 9.23
N VAL A 93 9.65 -12.10 8.42
CA VAL A 93 10.37 -13.27 8.92
C VAL A 93 11.76 -12.82 9.41
N PRO A 94 12.11 -13.00 10.70
CA PRO A 94 13.44 -12.69 11.22
C PRO A 94 14.53 -13.53 10.55
N ALA A 95 15.74 -12.98 10.46
CA ALA A 95 16.88 -13.74 9.95
C ALA A 95 17.16 -14.96 10.84
N GLY A 96 17.39 -16.11 10.21
CA GLY A 96 17.62 -17.39 10.89
C GLY A 96 16.33 -18.08 11.37
N LEU A 97 15.17 -17.66 10.89
CA LEU A 97 13.88 -18.33 11.08
C LEU A 97 13.28 -18.70 9.73
N ASP A 98 14.00 -19.49 8.94
CA ASP A 98 13.69 -19.77 7.54
C ASP A 98 13.66 -21.26 7.16
N ASP A 99 13.96 -22.16 8.10
CA ASP A 99 13.79 -23.60 7.91
C ASP A 99 12.37 -24.04 8.31
N PRO A 100 11.52 -24.51 7.37
CA PRO A 100 10.13 -24.89 7.67
C PRO A 100 9.98 -26.05 8.67
N HIS A 101 11.04 -26.82 8.90
CA HIS A 101 11.04 -27.96 9.81
C HIS A 101 11.74 -27.64 11.13
N ALA A 102 12.93 -27.03 11.09
CA ALA A 102 13.69 -26.71 12.28
C ALA A 102 13.09 -25.52 13.04
N ASP A 103 12.52 -24.55 12.34
CA ASP A 103 12.01 -23.29 12.90
C ASP A 103 10.48 -23.26 13.01
N ARG A 104 9.82 -24.42 12.88
CA ARG A 104 8.37 -24.55 12.76
C ARG A 104 7.60 -23.78 13.83
N ASP A 105 7.95 -23.95 15.11
CA ASP A 105 7.22 -23.30 16.21
C ASP A 105 7.30 -21.78 16.13
N GLY A 106 8.43 -21.23 15.69
CA GLY A 106 8.59 -19.78 15.49
C GLY A 106 7.84 -19.28 14.26
N LEU A 107 7.84 -20.05 13.17
CA LEU A 107 7.05 -19.74 11.97
C LEU A 107 5.54 -19.81 12.25
N ASP A 108 5.08 -20.80 13.01
CA ASP A 108 3.68 -20.94 13.43
C ASP A 108 3.27 -19.74 14.33
N ALA A 109 4.14 -19.31 15.25
CA ALA A 109 3.90 -18.12 16.07
C ALA A 109 3.79 -16.83 15.23
N LEU A 110 4.65 -16.66 14.22
CA LEU A 110 4.56 -15.52 13.29
C LEU A 110 3.28 -15.56 12.44
N PHE A 111 2.87 -16.75 12.02
CA PHE A 111 1.62 -16.94 11.29
C PHE A 111 0.42 -16.54 12.15
N ASP A 112 0.37 -17.00 13.41
CA ASP A 112 -0.69 -16.66 14.35
C ASP A 112 -0.74 -15.16 14.64
N GLU A 113 0.42 -14.51 14.79
CA GLU A 113 0.51 -13.06 14.90
C GLU A 113 -0.06 -12.37 13.65
N GLY A 114 0.37 -12.79 12.45
CA GLY A 114 -0.13 -12.27 11.17
C GLY A 114 -1.65 -12.40 11.06
N ARG A 115 -2.19 -13.56 11.43
CA ARG A 115 -3.63 -13.84 11.48
C ARG A 115 -4.37 -12.91 12.44
N ALA A 116 -3.84 -12.71 13.65
CA ALA A 116 -4.44 -11.80 14.62
C ALA A 116 -4.44 -10.35 14.10
N ARG A 117 -3.35 -9.92 13.44
CA ARG A 117 -3.25 -8.57 12.86
C ARG A 117 -4.17 -8.36 11.66
N ALA A 118 -4.46 -9.41 10.89
CA ALA A 118 -5.49 -9.41 9.84
C ALA A 118 -6.90 -9.31 10.44
N GLY A 119 -7.18 -10.08 11.51
CA GLY A 119 -8.43 -9.98 12.27
C GLY A 119 -8.69 -8.57 12.79
N ASN A 120 -7.69 -7.94 13.40
CA ASN A 120 -7.80 -6.55 13.85
C ASN A 120 -8.11 -5.56 12.73
N LEU A 121 -7.71 -5.84 11.47
CA LEU A 121 -8.07 -5.00 10.33
C LEU A 121 -9.54 -5.22 9.93
N ILE A 122 -10.01 -6.47 9.95
CA ILE A 122 -11.43 -6.80 9.71
C ILE A 122 -12.32 -6.10 10.73
N ASP A 123 -11.99 -6.21 12.02
CA ASP A 123 -12.76 -5.56 13.09
C ASP A 123 -12.84 -4.04 12.90
N ARG A 124 -11.76 -3.41 12.42
CA ARG A 124 -11.75 -1.97 12.11
C ARG A 124 -12.58 -1.61 10.88
N ILE A 125 -12.61 -2.49 9.87
CA ILE A 125 -13.42 -2.29 8.67
C ILE A 125 -14.91 -2.37 9.04
N GLU A 126 -15.29 -3.34 9.86
CA GLU A 126 -16.68 -3.52 10.31
C GLU A 126 -17.11 -2.47 11.33
N GLY A 127 -16.23 -2.12 12.27
CA GLY A 127 -16.51 -1.13 13.30
C GLY A 127 -16.47 0.32 12.80
N GLY A 128 -15.80 0.57 11.67
CA GLY A 128 -15.54 1.90 11.16
C GLY A 128 -14.62 2.74 12.07
N ASP A 129 -14.34 3.97 11.65
CA ASP A 129 -13.70 4.96 12.51
C ASP A 129 -14.77 5.88 13.11
N PRO A 130 -14.96 5.89 14.44
CA PRO A 130 -15.97 6.76 15.08
C PRO A 130 -15.66 8.25 14.93
N ALA A 131 -14.43 8.63 14.59
CA ALA A 131 -14.10 10.02 14.24
C ALA A 131 -14.54 10.39 12.81
N SER A 132 -14.88 9.41 11.97
CA SER A 132 -15.45 9.68 10.65
C SER A 132 -16.88 10.19 10.80
N GLY A 133 -17.19 11.28 10.10
CA GLY A 133 -18.54 11.81 10.00
C GLY A 133 -19.49 10.86 9.25
N PRO A 134 -20.79 11.18 9.19
CA PRO A 134 -21.72 10.43 8.36
C PRO A 134 -21.25 10.39 6.90
N ALA A 135 -21.58 9.31 6.20
CA ALA A 135 -21.32 9.19 4.77
C ALA A 135 -21.91 10.41 4.03
N PRO A 136 -21.23 10.91 2.97
CA PRO A 136 -21.78 11.97 2.13
C PRO A 136 -23.17 11.61 1.62
N ASP A 137 -24.05 12.60 1.52
CA ASP A 137 -25.39 12.40 0.94
C ASP A 137 -25.23 11.88 -0.51
N PRO A 138 -25.74 10.68 -0.82
CA PRO A 138 -25.58 10.07 -2.14
C PRO A 138 -26.30 10.87 -3.24
N THR A 139 -27.16 11.82 -2.87
CA THR A 139 -27.86 12.72 -3.80
C THR A 139 -27.24 14.11 -3.90
N ALA A 140 -26.16 14.39 -3.16
CA ALA A 140 -25.50 15.69 -3.23
C ALA A 140 -24.79 15.90 -4.59
N GLU A 141 -24.99 17.08 -5.18
CA GLU A 141 -24.36 17.46 -6.45
C GLU A 141 -22.85 17.73 -6.32
N SER A 142 -22.34 17.89 -5.10
CA SER A 142 -20.92 18.08 -4.82
C SER A 142 -20.52 17.51 -3.46
N ALA A 143 -19.31 16.96 -3.39
CA ALA A 143 -18.70 16.54 -2.13
C ALA A 143 -17.83 17.69 -1.58
N THR A 144 -17.95 17.96 -0.29
CA THR A 144 -17.06 18.88 0.43
C THR A 144 -15.95 18.04 1.06
N PHE A 145 -14.70 18.28 0.67
CA PHE A 145 -13.50 17.62 1.21
C PHE A 145 -12.68 18.62 2.03
#